data_AF-A0A163JX54-F1
#
_entry.id   AF-A0A163JX54-F1
#
_cell.length_a   1.000
_cell.length_b   1.000
_cell.length_c   1.000
_cell.angle_alpha   90.00
_cell.angle_beta   90.00
_cell.angle_gamma   90.00
#
_symmetry.space_group_name_H-M   'P 1'
#
loop_
_entity.id
_entity.type
_entity.pdbx_description
1 polymer ?
#
loop_
_entity_poly.entity_id
_entity_poly.type
_entity_poly.pdbx_seq_one_letter_code
_entity_poly.pdbx_strand_id
1 'polypeptide(L)'
;MLFSTVYTAAALFVAQAAAHGAVTSYVIDGVTYPGYTGFSPASSPKTIQRQWPDYNPTLTITDRKVMCNGGTSADLSAKVAAGGKIKALWSQWTHEQGPVMVWMYKCAGDFASCDGSGKKWFKVSLHEKN
;
A
#
# COMPACT_ATOMS: atom_id res chain seq x y z
N MET A 1 -48.70 4.44 -21.78
CA MET A 1 -47.49 5.24 -21.50
C MET A 1 -47.13 5.16 -20.01
N LEU A 2 -46.93 3.97 -19.46
CA LEU A 2 -46.62 3.75 -18.03
C LEU A 2 -45.49 2.72 -17.79
N PHE A 3 -44.88 2.21 -18.87
CA PHE A 3 -43.80 1.22 -18.79
C PHE A 3 -42.42 1.80 -19.09
N SER A 4 -42.31 3.07 -19.53
CA SER A 4 -41.02 3.69 -19.88
C SER A 4 -40.34 4.41 -18.71
N THR A 5 -41.02 4.61 -17.58
CA THR A 5 -40.48 5.31 -16.40
C THR A 5 -39.76 4.39 -15.41
N VAL A 6 -39.94 3.07 -15.52
CA VAL A 6 -39.37 2.11 -14.56
C VAL A 6 -37.94 1.71 -14.92
N TYR A 7 -37.57 1.76 -16.20
CA TYR A 7 -36.23 1.34 -16.64
C TYR A 7 -35.12 2.36 -16.33
N THR A 8 -35.46 3.65 -16.13
CA THR A 8 -34.46 4.70 -15.87
C THR A 8 -34.00 4.73 -14.41
N ALA A 9 -34.76 4.14 -13.47
CA ALA A 9 -34.41 4.11 -12.05
C ALA A 9 -33.40 3.01 -11.69
N ALA A 10 -33.26 1.95 -12.51
CA ALA A 10 -32.33 0.85 -12.24
C ALA A 10 -30.89 1.11 -12.74
N ALA A 11 -30.67 2.16 -13.54
CA ALA A 11 -29.36 2.50 -14.10
C ALA A 11 -28.53 3.43 -13.19
N LEU A 12 -29.09 3.93 -12.09
CA LEU A 12 -28.38 4.80 -11.14
C LEU A 12 -27.89 3.98 -9.94
N PHE A 13 -26.57 4.03 -9.72
CA PHE A 13 -25.83 3.57 -8.54
C PHE A 13 -25.41 2.10 -8.47
N VAL A 14 -24.47 1.72 -9.35
CA VAL A 14 -23.35 0.86 -8.92
C VAL A 14 -22.08 1.71 -8.86
N ALA A 15 -22.14 2.81 -8.10
CA ALA A 15 -20.90 3.41 -7.60
C ALA A 15 -20.38 2.45 -6.53
N GLN A 16 -19.49 1.52 -6.90
CA GLN A 16 -18.70 0.82 -5.90
C GLN A 16 -17.87 1.89 -5.19
N ALA A 17 -18.30 2.27 -3.98
CA ALA A 17 -17.48 3.06 -3.11
C ALA A 17 -16.20 2.25 -2.87
N ALA A 18 -15.11 2.66 -3.50
CA ALA A 18 -13.80 2.08 -3.27
C ALA A 18 -13.40 2.50 -1.86
N ALA A 19 -13.76 1.68 -0.87
CA ALA A 19 -13.70 2.02 0.55
C ALA A 19 -12.34 1.68 1.20
N HIS A 20 -11.27 1.55 0.42
CA HIS A 20 -9.96 1.10 0.90
C HIS A 20 -8.82 1.63 0.03
N GLY A 21 -7.57 1.52 0.48
CA GLY A 21 -6.43 2.01 -0.27
C GLY A 21 -5.10 1.39 0.13
N ALA A 22 -4.07 1.68 -0.67
CA ALA A 22 -2.68 1.31 -0.41
C ALA A 22 -1.75 2.49 -0.75
N VAL A 23 -0.49 2.40 -0.30
CA VAL A 23 0.53 3.34 -0.74
C VAL A 23 0.77 3.16 -2.24
N THR A 24 0.66 4.22 -3.02
CA THR A 24 0.81 4.19 -4.47
C THR A 24 2.06 4.90 -4.97
N SER A 25 2.73 5.69 -4.13
CA SER A 25 4.02 6.29 -4.44
C SER A 25 4.74 6.78 -3.20
N TYR A 26 6.01 7.12 -3.36
CA TYR A 26 6.87 7.68 -2.32
C TYR A 26 7.55 8.95 -2.80
N VAL A 27 7.81 9.87 -1.89
CA VAL A 27 8.77 10.97 -2.08
C VAL A 27 9.83 10.81 -1.00
N ILE A 28 11.07 10.55 -1.41
CA ILE A 28 12.21 10.31 -0.52
C ILE A 28 13.27 11.35 -0.84
N ASP A 29 13.57 12.22 0.14
CA ASP A 29 14.50 13.35 -0.01
C ASP A 29 14.24 14.19 -1.29
N GLY A 30 12.97 14.39 -1.62
CA GLY A 30 12.52 15.17 -2.79
C GLY A 30 12.45 14.39 -4.11
N VAL A 31 12.92 13.15 -4.16
CA VAL A 31 12.81 12.29 -5.35
C VAL A 31 11.53 11.46 -5.29
N THR A 32 10.74 11.50 -6.36
CA THR A 32 9.52 10.71 -6.49
C THR A 32 9.81 9.32 -7.01
N TYR A 33 9.30 8.31 -6.31
CA TYR A 33 9.34 6.91 -6.70
C TYR A 33 7.92 6.41 -6.93
N PRO A 34 7.58 5.91 -8.13
CA PRO A 34 6.28 5.28 -8.35
C PRO A 34 6.17 4.01 -7.51
N GLY A 35 4.98 3.71 -7.00
CA GLY A 35 4.68 2.44 -6.35
C GLY A 35 4.33 1.34 -7.34
N TYR A 36 4.05 0.16 -6.80
CA TYR A 36 3.52 -0.99 -7.52
C TYR A 36 2.05 -0.77 -7.88
N THR A 37 1.60 -1.26 -9.03
CA THR A 37 0.20 -1.16 -9.46
C THR A 37 -0.56 -2.47 -9.23
N GLY A 38 -1.08 -2.68 -8.01
CA GLY A 38 -1.72 -3.94 -7.61
C GLY A 38 -2.86 -4.42 -8.51
N PHE A 39 -3.71 -3.51 -8.98
CA PHE A 39 -4.81 -3.82 -9.88
C PHE A 39 -4.40 -4.04 -11.34
N SER A 40 -3.18 -3.67 -11.72
CA SER A 40 -2.64 -3.90 -13.07
C SER A 40 -1.14 -4.24 -13.00
N PRO A 41 -0.77 -5.42 -12.48
CA PRO A 41 0.62 -5.82 -12.30
C PRO A 41 1.47 -5.75 -13.57
N ALA A 42 0.88 -6.13 -14.71
CA ALA A 42 1.56 -6.14 -16.01
C ALA A 42 1.96 -4.74 -16.49
N SER A 43 1.31 -3.70 -15.98
CA SER A 43 1.60 -2.29 -16.30
C SER A 43 2.44 -1.61 -15.21
N SER A 44 2.86 -2.35 -14.18
CA SER A 44 3.60 -1.78 -13.06
C SER A 44 4.96 -1.27 -13.55
N PRO A 45 5.35 -0.02 -13.20
CA PRO A 45 6.70 0.43 -13.44
C PRO A 45 7.66 -0.35 -12.54
N LYS A 46 8.95 -0.34 -12.90
CA LYS A 46 10.00 -0.73 -11.96
C LYS A 46 9.91 0.16 -10.72
N THR A 47 9.83 -0.44 -9.56
CA THR A 47 9.53 0.26 -8.31
C THR A 47 10.39 -0.25 -7.15
N ILE A 48 10.49 0.56 -6.11
CA ILE A 48 11.07 0.19 -4.81
C ILE A 48 10.07 -0.55 -3.91
N GLN A 49 8.78 -0.55 -4.28
CA GLN A 49 7.71 -1.11 -3.48
C GLN A 49 7.55 -2.61 -3.77
N ARG A 50 7.35 -3.41 -2.73
CA ARG A 50 6.92 -4.80 -2.92
C ARG A 50 5.50 -4.88 -3.45
N GLN A 51 5.19 -5.99 -4.09
CA GLN A 51 3.88 -6.24 -4.65
C GLN A 51 2.80 -6.22 -3.57
N TRP A 52 1.61 -5.76 -3.96
CA TRP A 52 0.37 -5.88 -3.19
C TRP A 52 -0.78 -6.16 -4.17
N PRO A 53 -1.74 -7.03 -3.84
CA PRO A 53 -2.70 -7.54 -4.83
C PRO A 53 -3.87 -6.61 -5.10
N ASP A 54 -4.35 -5.91 -4.07
CA ASP A 54 -5.57 -5.10 -4.09
C ASP A 54 -5.60 -4.18 -2.85
N TYR A 55 -6.74 -3.54 -2.61
CA TYR A 55 -6.96 -2.71 -1.42
C TYR A 55 -7.60 -3.45 -0.25
N ASN A 56 -7.81 -4.77 -0.32
CA ASN A 56 -8.46 -5.50 0.76
C ASN A 56 -7.56 -5.56 2.00
N PRO A 57 -8.12 -5.42 3.20
CA PRO A 57 -7.35 -5.49 4.43
C PRO A 57 -6.90 -6.92 4.73
N THR A 58 -5.77 -7.05 5.43
CA THR A 58 -5.42 -8.31 6.12
C THR A 58 -6.12 -8.34 7.47
N LEU A 59 -7.08 -9.24 7.65
CA LEU A 59 -7.94 -9.29 8.85
C LEU A 59 -7.38 -10.13 9.99
N THR A 60 -6.32 -10.90 9.76
CA THR A 60 -5.75 -11.84 10.74
C THR A 60 -4.28 -11.51 11.00
N ILE A 61 -3.93 -11.24 12.26
CA ILE A 61 -2.57 -10.82 12.64
C ILE A 61 -1.50 -11.90 12.43
N THR A 62 -1.90 -13.18 12.44
CA THR A 62 -1.00 -14.31 12.19
C THR A 62 -0.82 -14.61 10.70
N ASP A 63 -1.55 -13.93 9.81
CA ASP A 63 -1.34 -14.06 8.37
C ASP A 63 0.00 -13.41 7.99
N ARG A 64 0.81 -14.12 7.18
CA ARG A 64 2.10 -13.62 6.70
C ARG A 64 1.93 -12.35 5.84
N LYS A 65 0.75 -12.13 5.25
CA LYS A 65 0.41 -10.90 4.53
C LYS A 65 0.57 -9.63 5.38
N VAL A 66 0.46 -9.69 6.70
CA VAL A 66 0.68 -8.51 7.57
C VAL A 66 2.04 -7.85 7.34
N MET A 67 3.05 -8.62 6.94
CA MET A 67 4.41 -8.12 6.78
C MET A 67 4.58 -7.17 5.58
N CYS A 68 4.10 -7.59 4.41
CA CYS A 68 4.32 -6.87 3.13
C CYS A 68 3.16 -7.12 2.12
N ASN A 69 1.95 -7.36 2.61
CA ASN A 69 0.74 -7.70 1.82
C ASN A 69 0.92 -8.88 0.83
N GLY A 70 1.81 -9.82 1.17
CA GLY A 70 2.16 -10.97 0.31
C GLY A 70 3.27 -10.71 -0.72
N GLY A 71 3.77 -9.47 -0.83
CA GLY A 71 4.87 -9.12 -1.72
C GLY A 71 6.20 -9.75 -1.30
N THR A 72 6.96 -10.20 -2.28
CA THR A 72 8.20 -10.97 -2.08
C THR A 72 9.46 -10.22 -2.51
N SER A 73 9.34 -9.28 -3.46
CA SER A 73 10.48 -8.59 -4.07
C SER A 73 10.11 -7.20 -4.59
N ALA A 74 11.12 -6.42 -4.97
CA ALA A 74 10.98 -5.16 -5.69
C ALA A 74 12.16 -5.03 -6.67
N ASP A 75 11.97 -4.30 -7.76
CA ASP A 75 13.01 -4.14 -8.80
C ASP A 75 14.15 -3.22 -8.35
N LEU A 76 13.83 -2.24 -7.50
CA LEU A 76 14.71 -1.14 -7.15
C LEU A 76 14.85 -0.99 -5.63
N SER A 77 15.84 -0.20 -5.23
CA SER A 77 15.97 0.33 -3.86
C SER A 77 16.21 1.84 -3.93
N ALA A 78 15.72 2.57 -2.93
CA ALA A 78 15.98 3.99 -2.78
C ALA A 78 17.08 4.21 -1.74
N LYS A 79 18.02 5.10 -2.05
CA LYS A 79 19.01 5.57 -1.08
C LYS A 79 18.42 6.75 -0.30
N VAL A 80 18.57 6.71 1.02
CA VAL A 80 18.15 7.78 1.93
C VAL A 80 19.20 7.89 3.02
N ALA A 81 19.62 9.12 3.33
CA ALA A 81 20.53 9.33 4.44
C ALA A 81 19.80 9.11 5.77
N ALA A 82 20.53 8.75 6.84
CA ALA A 82 19.94 8.77 8.17
C ALA A 82 19.48 10.21 8.49
N GLY A 83 18.24 10.34 8.97
CA GLY A 83 17.58 11.64 9.16
C GLY A 83 16.88 12.20 7.89
N GLY A 84 17.02 11.54 6.75
CA GLY A 84 16.27 11.85 5.53
C GLY A 84 14.76 11.65 5.71
N LYS A 85 13.99 12.27 4.82
CA LYS A 85 12.52 12.29 4.91
C LYS A 85 11.90 11.33 3.90
N ILE A 86 11.06 10.43 4.40
CA ILE A 86 10.26 9.50 3.59
C ILE A 86 8.79 9.90 3.72
N LYS A 87 8.15 10.24 2.60
CA LYS A 87 6.71 10.47 2.51
C LYS A 87 6.09 9.35 1.68
N ALA A 88 5.19 8.58 2.28
CA ALA A 88 4.33 7.64 1.55
C ALA A 88 3.02 8.35 1.15
N LEU A 89 2.57 8.12 -0.08
CA LEU A 89 1.35 8.72 -0.62
C LEU A 89 0.32 7.64 -0.91
N TRP A 90 -0.88 7.83 -0.38
CA TRP A 90 -2.07 7.06 -0.73
C TRP A 90 -2.87 7.88 -1.73
N SER A 91 -3.17 7.31 -2.90
CA SER A 91 -4.07 7.93 -3.88
C SER A 91 -5.52 7.98 -3.38
N GLN A 92 -5.87 7.03 -2.52
CA GLN A 92 -7.18 6.90 -1.91
C GLN A 92 -7.04 6.32 -0.51
N TRP A 93 -7.81 6.87 0.43
CA TRP A 93 -7.95 6.36 1.79
C TRP A 93 -9.26 6.90 2.36
N THR A 94 -10.04 6.03 3.01
CA THR A 94 -11.45 6.33 3.35
C THR A 94 -11.80 6.05 4.81
N HIS A 95 -10.82 5.62 5.62
CA HIS A 95 -11.01 5.33 7.04
C HIS A 95 -10.43 6.44 7.89
N GLU A 96 -11.18 6.98 8.84
CA GLU A 96 -10.67 8.08 9.67
C GLU A 96 -10.04 7.61 10.97
N GLN A 97 -10.43 6.43 11.44
CA GLN A 97 -10.04 5.89 12.73
C GLN A 97 -8.90 4.87 12.58
N GLY A 98 -7.96 4.93 13.52
CA GLY A 98 -6.91 3.94 13.66
C GLY A 98 -5.50 4.54 13.63
N PRO A 99 -4.50 3.77 14.07
CA PRO A 99 -3.12 4.22 14.07
C PRO A 99 -2.49 4.12 12.69
N VAL A 100 -1.55 5.02 12.41
CA VAL A 100 -0.56 4.89 11.34
C VAL A 100 0.77 4.49 11.97
N MET A 101 1.32 3.36 11.56
CA MET A 101 2.61 2.87 12.04
C MET A 101 3.60 2.74 10.89
N VAL A 102 4.85 3.13 11.14
CA VAL A 102 5.96 2.94 10.21
C VAL A 102 7.03 2.12 10.90
N TRP A 103 7.52 1.10 10.19
CA TRP A 103 8.51 0.16 10.67
C TRP A 103 9.68 0.08 9.71
N MET A 104 10.83 -0.34 10.23
CA MET A 104 11.99 -0.68 9.42
C MET A 104 12.54 -2.04 9.84
N TYR A 105 13.23 -2.67 8.90
CA TYR A 105 13.90 -3.96 9.09
C TYR A 105 15.26 -3.91 8.41
N LYS A 106 16.30 -4.34 9.11
CA LYS A 106 17.65 -4.45 8.52
C LYS A 106 17.79 -5.77 7.77
N CYS A 107 17.88 -5.69 6.44
CA CYS A 107 18.29 -6.82 5.62
C CYS A 107 19.73 -7.25 5.96
N ALA A 108 19.94 -8.57 6.01
CA ALA A 108 21.25 -9.17 6.33
C ALA A 108 22.24 -9.03 5.15
N GLY A 109 21.71 -8.97 3.93
CA GLY A 109 22.46 -8.74 2.69
C GLY A 109 21.56 -8.08 1.67
N ASP A 110 21.55 -8.61 0.44
CA ASP A 110 20.82 -8.05 -0.69
C ASP A 110 19.31 -7.96 -0.45
N PHE A 111 18.69 -6.92 -1.00
CA PHE A 111 17.25 -6.70 -0.87
C PHE A 111 16.42 -7.82 -1.52
N ALA A 112 16.92 -8.42 -2.61
CA ALA A 112 16.23 -9.49 -3.33
C ALA A 112 16.07 -10.78 -2.51
N SER A 113 16.99 -11.05 -1.57
CA SER A 113 16.95 -12.24 -0.70
C SER A 113 16.37 -11.93 0.69
N CYS A 114 16.07 -10.67 0.97
CA CYS A 114 15.54 -10.24 2.26
C CYS A 114 14.05 -10.60 2.35
N ASP A 115 13.67 -11.56 3.20
CA ASP A 115 12.27 -12.02 3.30
C ASP A 115 11.49 -11.40 4.49
N GLY A 116 12.17 -10.56 5.27
CA GLY A 116 11.60 -9.90 6.46
C GLY A 116 11.29 -10.84 7.64
N SER A 117 11.74 -12.10 7.59
CA SER A 117 11.48 -13.08 8.64
C SER A 117 12.23 -12.80 9.94
N GLY A 118 11.74 -13.38 11.04
CA GLY A 118 12.33 -13.25 12.37
C GLY A 118 11.88 -12.00 13.13
N LYS A 119 12.55 -11.72 14.24
CA LYS A 119 12.15 -10.71 15.23
C LYS A 119 13.07 -9.48 15.22
N LYS A 120 13.27 -8.86 14.04
CA LYS A 120 14.18 -7.70 13.88
C LYS A 120 13.49 -6.43 13.36
N TRP A 121 12.17 -6.43 13.28
CA TRP A 121 11.39 -5.24 12.96
C TRP A 121 11.43 -4.27 14.15
N PHE A 122 11.68 -3.00 13.86
CA PHE A 122 11.62 -1.93 14.86
C PHE A 122 10.74 -0.79 14.35
N LYS A 123 9.94 -0.24 15.25
CA LYS A 123 9.02 0.86 14.95
C LYS A 123 9.80 2.16 14.89
N VAL A 124 9.57 2.96 13.84
CA VAL A 124 10.23 4.26 13.65
C VAL A 124 9.28 5.44 13.77
N SER A 125 7.98 5.20 13.59
CA SER A 125 6.94 6.20 13.83
C SER A 125 5.62 5.53 14.19
N LEU A 126 4.85 6.19 15.05
CA LEU A 126 3.47 5.87 15.38
C LEU A 126 2.72 7.19 15.47
N HIS A 127 1.59 7.28 14.76
CA HIS A 127 0.64 8.36 14.89
C HIS A 127 -0.74 7.77 15.17
N GLU A 128 -1.36 8.18 16.27
CA GLU A 128 -2.71 7.79 16.62
C GLU A 128 -3.64 8.91 16.20
N LYS A 129 -4.59 8.59 15.31
CA LYS A 129 -5.59 9.54 14.86
C LYS A 129 -6.82 9.35 15.75
N ASN A 130 -7.01 10.33 16.64
CA ASN A 130 -8.17 10.42 17.54
C ASN A 130 -9.35 11.10 16.82
#